data_AF-A0A7K9YQ26-F1
#
_entry.id   AF-A0A7K9YQ26-F1
#
_cell.length_a   1.000
_cell.length_b   1.000
_cell.length_c   1.000
_cell.angle_alpha   90.00
_cell.angle_beta   90.00
_cell.angle_gamma   90.00
#
_symmetry.space_group_name_H-M   'P 1'
#
loop_
_entity.id
_entity.type
_entity.pdbx_description
1 polymer ?
#
loop_
_entity_poly.entity_id
_entity_poly.type
_entity_poly.pdbx_seq_one_letter_code
_entity_poly.pdbx_strand_id
1 'polypeptide(L)'
;GNWELAGAPIVPYQRGPWCSLCTAGLSGCFKSWDHGGGLCEVPRNPCRMSCRNGAHLNVSSCQCVCAPGYTGRFCQVRCSTRCLHGKFRQEECSCLCDAGYGGAECGTRIPFPFHACDVRIDGDCFTVSPEADTYYGAKAKCQEKGAMLAQIRSQKVQDILAFYLSRLESSNRVMDTDFDTRNFWIGLTYKTSKASFRWDTGEPSAFTSFAFGQPDNQGFGNCVEMQAAAAFNWNDQRCKTRNRYLCQFAQEHISRWQRDP
;
A
#
# COMPACT_ATOMS: atom_id res chain seq x y z
N GLY A 1 15.12 -15.16 -13.16
CA GLY A 1 16.41 -15.87 -13.20
C GLY A 1 16.75 -16.14 -14.63
N ASN A 2 17.97 -15.84 -15.05
CA ASN A 2 18.44 -16.14 -16.40
C ASN A 2 18.67 -17.66 -16.49
N TRP A 3 18.18 -18.30 -17.55
CA TRP A 3 18.38 -19.73 -17.80
C TRP A 3 19.32 -19.89 -18.98
N GLU A 4 20.19 -20.90 -18.97
CA GLU A 4 21.03 -21.25 -20.12
C GLU A 4 20.61 -22.62 -20.65
N LEU A 5 20.42 -22.73 -21.96
CA LEU A 5 20.19 -24.00 -22.66
C LEU A 5 21.20 -24.09 -23.81
N ALA A 6 21.99 -25.17 -23.84
CA ALA A 6 23.02 -25.41 -24.86
C ALA A 6 24.02 -24.25 -25.06
N GLY A 7 24.41 -23.58 -23.98
CA GLY A 7 25.40 -22.49 -24.02
C GLY A 7 24.88 -21.15 -24.53
N ALA A 8 23.57 -21.02 -24.79
CA ALA A 8 22.92 -19.75 -25.12
C ALA A 8 22.10 -19.23 -23.91
N PRO A 9 22.30 -17.96 -23.50
CA PRO A 9 21.49 -17.34 -22.45
C PRO A 9 20.07 -17.12 -22.97
N ILE A 10 19.10 -17.82 -22.38
CA ILE A 10 17.68 -17.57 -22.59
C ILE A 10 17.30 -16.38 -21.73
N VAL A 11 17.15 -15.22 -22.38
CA VAL A 11 16.56 -14.04 -21.76
C VAL A 11 15.08 -14.36 -21.53
N PRO A 12 14.57 -14.42 -20.28
CA PRO A 12 13.20 -14.87 -20.00
C PRO A 12 12.12 -13.89 -20.53
N TYR A 13 12.54 -12.79 -21.14
CA TYR A 13 11.68 -11.71 -21.58
C TYR A 13 12.16 -11.17 -22.94
N GLN A 14 11.34 -11.35 -23.97
CA GLN A 14 11.44 -10.55 -25.19
C GLN A 14 10.37 -9.47 -25.18
N ARG A 15 10.80 -8.20 -25.31
CA ARG A 15 9.89 -7.06 -25.44
C ARG A 15 9.20 -7.17 -26.81
N GLY A 16 7.89 -7.40 -26.83
CA GLY A 16 7.12 -7.59 -28.06
C GLY A 16 5.61 -7.37 -27.88
N PRO A 17 4.79 -7.58 -28.93
CA PRO A 17 3.35 -7.31 -28.92
C PRO A 17 2.50 -8.30 -28.10
N TRP A 18 3.12 -9.33 -27.51
CA TRP A 18 2.51 -10.36 -26.67
C TRP A 18 3.46 -10.74 -25.54
N CYS A 19 2.90 -11.31 -24.49
CA CYS A 19 3.58 -11.71 -23.27
C CYS A 19 3.93 -13.21 -23.31
N SER A 20 5.16 -13.58 -22.97
CA SER A 20 5.66 -14.97 -23.05
C SER A 20 6.09 -15.46 -21.67
N LEU A 21 5.47 -16.54 -21.17
CA LEU A 21 5.70 -17.09 -19.83
C LEU A 21 6.34 -18.48 -19.92
N CYS A 22 7.59 -18.60 -19.49
CA CYS A 22 8.35 -19.87 -19.55
C CYS A 22 8.49 -20.42 -18.13
N THR A 23 8.09 -21.66 -17.88
CA THR A 23 8.20 -22.31 -16.56
C THR A 23 9.12 -23.53 -16.63
N ALA A 24 9.86 -23.83 -15.55
CA ALA A 24 10.83 -24.92 -15.51
C ALA A 24 10.22 -26.34 -15.65
N GLY A 25 8.89 -26.47 -15.56
CA GLY A 25 8.17 -27.74 -15.66
C GLY A 25 7.62 -28.09 -17.05
N LEU A 26 7.80 -27.22 -18.06
CA LEU A 26 7.26 -27.42 -19.42
C LEU A 26 8.33 -27.10 -20.47
N SER A 27 8.40 -27.92 -21.53
CA SER A 27 9.26 -27.69 -22.68
C SER A 27 8.67 -26.61 -23.60
N GLY A 28 8.73 -25.34 -23.18
CA GLY A 28 8.33 -24.20 -24.01
C GLY A 28 7.85 -22.97 -23.23
N CYS A 29 7.69 -21.85 -23.94
CA CYS A 29 7.14 -20.59 -23.42
C CYS A 29 5.69 -20.42 -23.88
N PHE A 30 4.78 -20.15 -22.95
CA PHE A 30 3.37 -19.92 -23.23
C PHE A 30 3.15 -18.49 -23.73
N LYS A 31 2.50 -18.33 -24.88
CA LYS A 31 2.12 -17.01 -25.42
C LYS A 31 0.74 -16.63 -24.89
N SER A 32 0.64 -15.60 -24.06
CA SER A 32 -0.63 -15.00 -23.66
C SER A 32 -0.89 -13.73 -24.47
N TRP A 33 -1.94 -13.78 -25.28
CA TRP A 33 -2.38 -12.69 -26.15
C TRP A 33 -3.27 -11.65 -25.43
N ASP A 34 -3.75 -12.03 -24.25
CA ASP A 34 -4.75 -11.36 -23.44
C ASP A 34 -4.20 -10.81 -22.12
N HIS A 35 -2.90 -10.94 -21.86
CA HIS A 35 -2.21 -10.36 -20.70
C HIS A 35 -0.98 -9.52 -21.12
N GLY A 36 -0.53 -8.65 -20.22
CA GLY A 36 0.61 -7.74 -20.29
C GLY A 36 1.37 -7.70 -18.95
N GLY A 37 2.39 -6.84 -18.84
CA GLY A 37 3.22 -6.72 -17.62
C GLY A 37 4.48 -7.60 -17.66
N GLY A 38 5.46 -7.30 -16.78
CA GLY A 38 6.77 -7.97 -16.78
C GLY A 38 6.72 -9.48 -16.51
N LEU A 39 5.62 -9.97 -15.91
CA LEU A 39 5.34 -11.38 -15.64
C LEU A 39 4.04 -11.86 -16.33
N CYS A 40 3.55 -11.15 -17.35
CA CYS A 40 2.28 -11.45 -18.03
C CYS A 40 1.06 -11.49 -17.07
N GLU A 41 1.11 -10.74 -15.98
CA GLU A 41 0.16 -10.80 -14.88
C GLU A 41 -1.05 -9.86 -15.05
N VAL A 42 -1.03 -8.99 -16.06
CA VAL A 42 -1.99 -7.89 -16.25
C VAL A 42 -2.92 -8.21 -17.43
N PRO A 43 -4.17 -8.67 -17.20
CA PRO A 43 -5.14 -8.84 -18.27
C PRO A 43 -5.33 -7.54 -19.10
N ARG A 44 -5.30 -7.65 -20.43
CA ARG A 44 -5.61 -6.55 -21.36
C ARG A 44 -7.08 -6.13 -21.29
N ASN A 45 -7.98 -7.08 -21.00
CA ASN A 45 -9.36 -6.79 -20.68
C ASN A 45 -9.55 -6.83 -19.16
N PRO A 46 -9.77 -5.70 -18.48
CA PRO A 46 -9.89 -5.64 -17.02
C PRO A 46 -11.09 -6.44 -16.47
N CYS A 47 -12.11 -6.69 -17.29
CA CYS A 47 -13.29 -7.50 -16.94
C CYS A 47 -13.07 -9.01 -17.12
N ARG A 48 -11.96 -9.47 -17.73
CA ARG A 48 -11.70 -10.90 -17.93
C ARG A 48 -11.00 -11.49 -16.70
N MET A 49 -11.75 -11.62 -15.62
CA MET A 49 -11.27 -12.13 -14.34
C MET A 49 -12.27 -13.07 -13.66
N SER A 50 -11.76 -13.92 -12.76
CA SER A 50 -12.58 -14.81 -11.94
C SER A 50 -12.49 -14.40 -10.47
N CYS A 51 -13.63 -14.11 -9.87
CA CYS A 51 -13.75 -13.83 -8.45
C CYS A 51 -13.69 -15.14 -7.65
N ARG A 52 -13.02 -15.13 -6.50
CA ARG A 52 -12.83 -16.30 -5.62
C ARG A 52 -13.79 -16.27 -4.44
N ASN A 53 -13.91 -17.41 -3.75
CA ASN A 53 -14.59 -17.53 -2.46
C ASN A 53 -16.06 -17.05 -2.47
N GLY A 54 -16.80 -17.39 -3.52
CA GLY A 54 -18.23 -17.06 -3.63
C GLY A 54 -18.53 -15.60 -4.02
N ALA A 55 -17.53 -14.84 -4.42
CA ALA A 55 -17.69 -13.47 -4.90
C ALA A 55 -18.25 -13.42 -6.35
N HIS A 56 -18.90 -12.30 -6.71
CA HIS A 56 -19.45 -12.08 -8.05
C HIS A 56 -18.76 -10.92 -8.77
N LEU A 57 -18.64 -11.00 -10.10
CA LEU A 57 -18.05 -9.95 -10.92
C LEU A 57 -19.12 -8.92 -11.30
N ASN A 58 -18.90 -7.66 -10.93
CA ASN A 58 -19.64 -6.54 -11.50
C ASN A 58 -19.06 -6.22 -12.88
N VAL A 59 -19.81 -6.56 -13.93
CA VAL A 59 -19.40 -6.40 -15.33
C VAL A 59 -19.35 -4.94 -15.76
N SER A 60 -20.10 -4.06 -15.10
CA SER A 60 -20.11 -2.61 -15.38
C SER A 60 -18.89 -1.89 -14.83
N SER A 61 -18.36 -2.34 -13.68
CA SER A 61 -17.16 -1.75 -13.06
C SER A 61 -15.91 -2.63 -13.17
N CYS A 62 -15.99 -3.80 -13.81
CA CYS A 62 -14.93 -4.81 -13.91
C CYS A 62 -14.30 -5.19 -12.56
N GLN A 63 -15.12 -5.29 -11.50
CA GLN A 63 -14.65 -5.50 -10.13
C GLN A 63 -15.39 -6.63 -9.43
N CYS A 64 -14.65 -7.43 -8.66
CA CYS A 64 -15.26 -8.45 -7.82
C CYS A 64 -15.91 -7.83 -6.57
N VAL A 65 -17.17 -8.18 -6.34
CA VAL A 65 -17.89 -7.90 -5.11
C VAL A 65 -17.73 -9.11 -4.19
N CYS A 66 -16.96 -8.91 -3.13
CA CYS A 66 -16.56 -10.00 -2.23
C CYS A 66 -17.67 -10.43 -1.29
N ALA A 67 -17.73 -11.74 -1.02
CA ALA A 67 -18.54 -12.27 0.06
C ALA A 67 -18.04 -11.75 1.44
N PRO A 68 -18.92 -11.67 2.45
CA PRO A 68 -18.51 -11.26 3.80
C PRO A 68 -17.32 -12.08 4.30
N GLY A 69 -16.29 -11.39 4.80
CA GLY A 69 -15.08 -12.05 5.28
C GLY A 69 -14.03 -12.33 4.20
N TYR A 70 -14.14 -11.73 3.01
CA TYR A 70 -13.10 -11.80 1.98
C TYR A 70 -12.79 -10.42 1.37
N THR A 71 -11.53 -10.19 0.99
CA THR A 71 -11.06 -8.96 0.32
C THR A 71 -10.00 -9.25 -0.75
N GLY A 72 -9.50 -8.19 -1.37
CA GLY A 72 -8.58 -8.23 -2.50
C GLY A 72 -9.32 -8.19 -3.83
N ARG A 73 -8.59 -7.88 -4.90
CA ARG A 73 -9.15 -7.69 -6.25
C ARG A 73 -9.99 -8.86 -6.75
N PHE A 74 -9.62 -10.07 -6.39
CA PHE A 74 -10.32 -11.29 -6.76
C PHE A 74 -10.97 -11.95 -5.54
N CYS A 75 -11.12 -11.24 -4.42
CA CYS A 75 -11.67 -11.76 -3.17
C CYS A 75 -10.87 -12.97 -2.61
N GLN A 76 -9.57 -13.00 -2.88
CA GLN A 76 -8.70 -14.11 -2.55
C GLN A 76 -8.18 -14.11 -1.11
N VAL A 77 -8.32 -12.99 -0.39
CA VAL A 77 -7.81 -12.83 0.98
C VAL A 77 -8.96 -13.10 1.96
N ARG A 78 -8.78 -14.05 2.88
CA ARG A 78 -9.75 -14.34 3.95
C ARG A 78 -9.55 -13.37 5.12
N CYS A 79 -10.66 -12.86 5.63
CA CYS A 79 -10.72 -11.83 6.65
C CYS A 79 -11.27 -12.46 7.93
N SER A 80 -10.40 -13.11 8.69
CA SER A 80 -10.76 -13.79 9.92
C SER A 80 -9.72 -13.51 11.00
N THR A 81 -9.59 -12.24 11.37
CA THR A 81 -8.78 -11.80 12.51
C THR A 81 -9.70 -11.29 13.61
N ARG A 82 -9.45 -11.68 14.86
CA ARG A 82 -10.14 -11.15 16.04
C ARG A 82 -9.34 -9.96 16.54
N CYS A 83 -9.91 -8.75 16.50
CA CYS A 83 -9.26 -7.59 17.11
C CYS A 83 -9.45 -7.65 18.62
N LEU A 84 -8.36 -7.80 19.37
CA LEU A 84 -8.38 -7.89 20.83
C LEU A 84 -8.63 -6.52 21.46
N HIS A 85 -7.79 -5.54 21.11
CA HIS A 85 -7.90 -4.15 21.55
C HIS A 85 -8.07 -3.23 20.34
N GLY A 86 -9.26 -3.23 19.75
CA GLY A 86 -9.54 -2.40 18.59
C GLY A 86 -10.83 -2.77 17.87
N LYS A 87 -11.01 -2.18 16.69
CA LYS A 87 -12.18 -2.40 15.83
C LYS A 87 -11.80 -3.11 14.54
N PHE A 88 -12.53 -4.16 14.19
CA PHE A 88 -12.34 -4.85 12.93
C PHE A 88 -12.93 -4.06 11.77
N ARG A 89 -12.13 -3.82 10.73
CA ARG A 89 -12.58 -3.13 9.52
C ARG A 89 -12.82 -4.14 8.40
N GLN A 90 -14.07 -4.51 8.22
CA GLN A 90 -14.49 -5.58 7.29
C GLN A 90 -14.10 -5.35 5.82
N GLU A 91 -14.08 -4.10 5.37
CA GLU A 91 -13.67 -3.72 4.00
C GLU A 91 -12.18 -3.94 3.72
N GLU A 92 -11.37 -3.88 4.77
CA GLU A 92 -9.90 -3.93 4.69
C GLU A 92 -9.31 -5.18 5.29
N CYS A 93 -10.13 -5.94 6.03
CA CYS A 93 -9.74 -7.15 6.70
C CYS A 93 -8.55 -6.95 7.61
N SER A 94 -8.57 -5.82 8.34
CA SER A 94 -7.53 -5.41 9.27
C SER A 94 -8.16 -4.84 10.54
N CYS A 95 -7.38 -4.84 11.62
CA CYS A 95 -7.77 -4.23 12.88
C CYS A 95 -7.28 -2.79 12.96
N LEU A 96 -8.17 -1.88 13.37
CA LEU A 96 -7.82 -0.56 13.85
C LEU A 96 -7.58 -0.66 15.35
N CYS A 97 -6.32 -0.56 15.77
CA CYS A 97 -5.95 -0.79 17.17
C CYS A 97 -6.27 0.41 18.06
N ASP A 98 -6.70 0.11 19.27
CA ASP A 98 -6.82 1.08 20.34
C ASP A 98 -5.44 1.61 20.73
N ALA A 99 -5.41 2.84 21.25
CA ALA A 99 -4.19 3.49 21.69
C ALA A 99 -3.37 2.58 22.63
N GLY A 100 -2.14 2.31 22.21
CA GLY A 100 -1.18 1.50 22.96
C GLY A 100 -1.17 0.02 22.72
N TYR A 101 -1.99 -0.42 21.78
CA TYR A 101 -1.96 -1.75 21.25
C TYR A 101 -1.61 -1.72 19.76
N GLY A 102 -1.03 -2.81 19.28
CA GLY A 102 -0.72 -2.97 17.88
C GLY A 102 -0.48 -4.42 17.47
N GLY A 103 0.06 -4.58 16.27
CA GLY A 103 0.06 -5.85 15.54
C GLY A 103 -1.27 -6.09 14.81
N ALA A 104 -1.31 -7.13 13.97
CA ALA A 104 -2.43 -7.41 13.07
C ALA A 104 -3.79 -7.67 13.79
N GLU A 105 -3.74 -8.10 15.05
CA GLU A 105 -4.90 -8.38 15.91
C GLU A 105 -5.04 -7.40 17.08
N CYS A 106 -4.14 -6.41 17.18
CA CYS A 106 -4.09 -5.48 18.30
C CYS A 106 -3.92 -6.17 19.67
N GLY A 107 -3.13 -7.24 19.72
CA GLY A 107 -2.85 -8.00 20.95
C GLY A 107 -1.58 -7.56 21.67
N THR A 108 -0.70 -6.84 20.98
CA THR A 108 0.62 -6.48 21.52
C THR A 108 0.56 -5.10 22.16
N ARG A 109 0.94 -4.98 23.45
CA ARG A 109 1.13 -3.67 24.10
C ARG A 109 2.45 -3.06 23.63
N ILE A 110 2.43 -1.80 23.20
CA ILE A 110 3.59 -1.18 22.55
C ILE A 110 4.14 -0.05 23.42
N PRO A 111 5.41 -0.14 23.88
CA PRO A 111 6.09 0.96 24.55
C PRO A 111 6.48 2.07 23.55
N PHE A 112 6.11 3.31 23.84
CA PHE A 112 6.34 4.48 22.97
C PHE A 112 7.60 5.25 23.38
N PRO A 113 8.57 5.49 22.48
CA PRO A 113 9.64 6.45 22.73
C PRO A 113 9.31 7.85 22.16
N PHE A 114 9.47 8.89 22.98
CA PHE A 114 9.25 10.30 22.60
C PHE A 114 10.29 10.87 21.62
N HIS A 115 11.47 10.27 21.52
CA HIS A 115 12.61 10.83 20.76
C HIS A 115 12.67 10.44 19.28
N ALA A 116 11.75 9.58 18.80
CA ALA A 116 11.75 9.09 17.42
C ALA A 116 10.91 9.94 16.46
N CYS A 117 10.44 11.12 16.88
CA CYS A 117 9.56 11.94 16.05
C CYS A 117 10.33 12.77 15.03
N ASP A 118 10.07 12.56 13.74
CA ASP A 118 10.74 13.31 12.67
C ASP A 118 10.11 14.69 12.48
N VAL A 119 8.77 14.77 12.45
CA VAL A 119 8.02 16.01 12.24
C VAL A 119 6.77 16.01 13.13
N ARG A 120 6.48 17.14 13.79
CA ARG A 120 5.23 17.34 14.53
C ARG A 120 4.33 18.36 13.82
N ILE A 121 3.07 18.02 13.62
CA ILE A 121 2.07 18.88 12.98
C ILE A 121 0.76 18.77 13.76
N ASP A 122 0.29 19.87 14.35
CA ASP A 122 -0.99 19.94 15.08
C ASP A 122 -1.15 18.89 16.20
N GLY A 123 -0.04 18.56 16.87
CA GLY A 123 0.00 17.56 17.96
C GLY A 123 0.34 16.15 17.48
N ASP A 124 0.07 15.84 16.22
CA ASP A 124 0.43 14.55 15.64
C ASP A 124 1.92 14.48 15.33
N CYS A 125 2.48 13.29 15.52
CA CYS A 125 3.86 13.00 15.18
C CYS A 125 3.92 12.15 13.91
N PHE A 126 4.78 12.53 12.97
CA PHE A 126 5.04 11.82 11.73
C PHE A 126 6.47 11.30 11.74
N THR A 127 6.65 10.07 11.26
CA THR A 127 7.96 9.43 11.14
C THR A 127 8.11 8.76 9.79
N VAL A 128 9.31 8.79 9.22
CA VAL A 128 9.65 8.16 7.95
C VAL A 128 10.33 6.81 8.20
N SER A 129 9.82 5.74 7.58
CA SER A 129 10.47 4.44 7.68
C SER A 129 11.88 4.49 7.06
N PRO A 130 12.90 3.87 7.65
CA PRO A 130 14.19 3.69 6.98
C PRO A 130 14.11 2.65 5.85
N GLU A 131 13.21 1.69 5.98
CA GLU A 131 13.06 0.51 5.13
C GLU A 131 11.87 0.59 4.16
N ALA A 132 11.94 -0.21 3.10
CA ALA A 132 10.89 -0.37 2.09
C ALA A 132 9.97 -1.56 2.39
N ASP A 133 8.68 -1.38 2.19
CA ASP A 133 7.72 -2.49 2.26
C ASP A 133 6.54 -2.29 1.29
N THR A 134 5.78 -3.36 1.10
CA THR A 134 4.46 -3.32 0.48
C THR A 134 3.52 -2.44 1.31
N TYR A 135 2.45 -1.93 0.72
CA TYR A 135 1.47 -1.10 1.46
C TYR A 135 0.97 -1.80 2.74
N TYR A 136 0.60 -3.08 2.63
CA TYR A 136 0.05 -3.82 3.75
C TYR A 136 1.12 -4.17 4.80
N GLY A 137 2.36 -4.46 4.37
CA GLY A 137 3.48 -4.62 5.29
C GLY A 137 3.82 -3.33 6.03
N ALA A 138 3.87 -2.21 5.31
CA ALA A 138 4.05 -0.87 5.87
C ALA A 138 2.95 -0.51 6.88
N LYS A 139 1.69 -0.78 6.53
CA LYS A 139 0.55 -0.61 7.43
C LYS A 139 0.72 -1.41 8.73
N ALA A 140 1.02 -2.70 8.62
CA ALA A 140 1.25 -3.56 9.77
C ALA A 140 2.41 -3.04 10.64
N LYS A 141 3.52 -2.61 10.03
CA LYS A 141 4.68 -2.08 10.75
C LYS A 141 4.42 -0.75 11.45
N CYS A 142 3.60 0.14 10.88
CA CYS A 142 3.15 1.33 11.61
C CYS A 142 2.26 0.92 12.80
N GLN A 143 1.35 -0.03 12.60
CA GLN A 143 0.46 -0.54 13.65
C GLN A 143 1.23 -1.25 14.78
N GLU A 144 2.26 -2.04 14.47
CA GLU A 144 3.19 -2.64 15.44
C GLU A 144 3.98 -1.62 16.25
N LYS A 145 4.02 -0.36 15.82
CA LYS A 145 4.59 0.77 16.58
C LYS A 145 3.52 1.57 17.33
N GLY A 146 2.23 1.22 17.21
CA GLY A 146 1.11 1.95 17.81
C GLY A 146 0.73 3.20 16.98
N ALA A 147 1.21 3.26 15.75
CA ALA A 147 0.90 4.27 14.76
C ALA A 147 -0.07 3.72 13.72
N MET A 148 -0.40 4.56 12.75
CA MET A 148 -0.99 4.13 11.49
C MET A 148 -0.22 4.76 10.32
N LEU A 149 -0.49 4.33 9.09
CA LEU A 149 0.03 5.07 7.94
C LEU A 149 -0.53 6.50 7.94
N ALA A 150 0.28 7.45 7.49
CA ALA A 150 -0.01 8.87 7.62
C ALA A 150 -1.30 9.28 6.90
N GLN A 151 -2.12 10.10 7.58
CA GLN A 151 -3.35 10.66 7.06
C GLN A 151 -3.18 12.15 6.78
N ILE A 152 -3.06 12.49 5.50
CA ILE A 152 -2.85 13.87 5.06
C ILE A 152 -4.21 14.52 4.83
N ARG A 153 -4.78 15.08 5.89
CA ARG A 153 -6.17 15.59 5.89
C ARG A 153 -6.29 17.07 5.48
N SER A 154 -5.18 17.77 5.23
CA SER A 154 -5.19 19.19 4.84
C SER A 154 -3.98 19.58 4.00
N GLN A 155 -4.11 20.70 3.28
CA GLN A 155 -3.01 21.30 2.51
C GLN A 155 -1.78 21.59 3.39
N LYS A 156 -2.01 22.10 4.61
CA LYS A 156 -0.95 22.37 5.58
C LYS A 156 -0.10 21.12 5.88
N VAL A 157 -0.75 19.98 6.13
CA VAL A 157 -0.03 18.72 6.41
C VAL A 157 0.74 18.26 5.17
N GLN A 158 0.13 18.36 3.98
CA GLN A 158 0.77 18.03 2.71
C GLN A 158 2.05 18.84 2.49
N ASP A 159 1.97 20.17 2.62
CA ASP A 159 3.09 21.08 2.33
C ASP A 159 4.27 20.87 3.28
N ILE A 160 3.99 20.70 4.57
CA ILE A 160 5.03 20.48 5.57
C ILE A 160 5.74 19.14 5.33
N LEU A 161 4.98 18.06 5.05
CA LEU A 161 5.56 16.75 4.78
C LEU A 161 6.34 16.74 3.47
N ALA A 162 5.81 17.32 2.39
CA ALA A 162 6.51 17.43 1.11
C ALA A 162 7.85 18.18 1.25
N PHE A 163 7.84 19.31 1.97
CA PHE A 163 9.05 20.07 2.27
C PHE A 163 10.07 19.25 3.07
N TYR A 164 9.63 18.57 4.12
CA TYR A 164 10.52 17.73 4.93
C TYR A 164 11.13 16.58 4.11
N LEU A 165 10.32 15.86 3.33
CA LEU A 165 10.79 14.75 2.50
C LEU A 165 11.78 15.20 1.42
N SER A 166 11.56 16.37 0.81
CA SER A 166 12.50 16.94 -0.17
C SER A 166 13.90 17.16 0.41
N ARG A 167 14.00 17.52 1.69
CA ARG A 167 15.28 17.69 2.40
C ARG A 167 15.93 16.36 2.73
N LEU A 168 15.13 15.32 3.02
CA LEU A 168 15.66 13.99 3.25
C LEU A 168 16.26 13.40 1.97
N GLU A 169 15.63 13.59 0.82
CA GLU A 169 16.18 13.15 -0.47
C GLU A 169 17.49 13.84 -0.83
N SER A 170 17.61 15.16 -0.60
CA SER A 170 18.82 15.91 -0.92
C SER A 170 20.01 15.60 -0.01
N SER A 171 19.76 15.07 1.19
CA SER A 171 20.80 14.74 2.19
C SER A 171 21.56 13.43 1.94
N ASN A 172 21.28 12.71 0.83
CA ASN A 172 22.00 11.51 0.40
C ASN A 172 22.12 10.39 1.46
N ARG A 173 21.19 10.31 2.43
CA ARG A 173 21.03 9.16 3.33
C ARG A 173 20.34 7.95 2.67
N VAL A 174 20.13 8.00 1.36
CA VAL A 174 19.29 7.05 0.60
C VAL A 174 20.17 6.29 -0.38
N MET A 175 20.97 5.38 0.16
CA MET A 175 21.66 4.33 -0.60
C MET A 175 21.27 2.99 0.02
N ASP A 176 19.97 2.68 0.04
CA ASP A 176 19.53 1.30 0.20
C ASP A 176 18.94 0.83 -1.12
N THR A 177 19.38 -0.34 -1.57
CA THR A 177 19.08 -0.92 -2.89
C THR A 177 17.71 -1.60 -2.95
N ASP A 178 16.96 -1.58 -1.84
CA ASP A 178 15.72 -2.34 -1.63
C ASP A 178 14.42 -1.55 -1.89
N PHE A 179 14.50 -0.31 -2.40
CA PHE A 179 13.32 0.45 -2.79
C PHE A 179 13.01 0.30 -4.28
N ASP A 180 11.78 -0.07 -4.63
CA ASP A 180 11.33 -0.04 -6.03
C ASP A 180 11.24 1.40 -6.55
N THR A 181 11.05 2.37 -5.64
CA THR A 181 10.93 3.80 -5.93
C THR A 181 11.46 4.69 -4.79
N ARG A 182 11.57 6.00 -5.03
CA ARG A 182 11.84 7.00 -3.96
C ARG A 182 10.55 7.52 -3.29
N ASN A 183 9.44 6.78 -3.42
CA ASN A 183 8.13 7.22 -2.97
C ASN A 183 7.82 6.77 -1.54
N PHE A 184 6.75 7.32 -0.98
CA PHE A 184 6.34 7.08 0.39
C PHE A 184 4.87 6.67 0.47
N TRP A 185 4.56 5.50 1.02
CA TRP A 185 3.18 5.11 1.31
C TRP A 185 2.54 6.04 2.34
N ILE A 186 1.27 6.39 2.09
CA ILE A 186 0.37 7.08 3.02
C ILE A 186 -0.88 6.23 3.23
N GLY A 187 -1.64 6.47 4.30
CA GLY A 187 -2.74 5.61 4.73
C GLY A 187 -4.03 5.77 3.92
N LEU A 188 -3.92 6.02 2.61
CA LEU A 188 -5.06 6.24 1.71
C LEU A 188 -5.18 5.10 0.71
N THR A 189 -6.38 4.53 0.58
CA THR A 189 -6.67 3.47 -0.38
C THR A 189 -7.97 3.72 -1.13
N TYR A 190 -8.04 3.26 -2.38
CA TYR A 190 -9.28 3.24 -3.14
C TYR A 190 -10.15 2.04 -2.72
N LYS A 191 -11.39 2.31 -2.29
CA LYS A 191 -12.38 1.29 -1.97
C LYS A 191 -13.38 1.15 -3.09
N THR A 192 -13.17 0.11 -3.90
CA THR A 192 -14.06 -0.35 -4.97
C THR A 192 -15.54 -0.43 -4.56
N SER A 193 -15.86 -1.06 -3.42
CA SER A 193 -17.26 -1.22 -2.96
C SER A 193 -17.96 0.10 -2.67
N LYS A 194 -17.20 1.17 -2.40
CA LYS A 194 -17.71 2.51 -2.07
C LYS A 194 -17.33 3.55 -3.13
N ALA A 195 -16.73 3.12 -4.24
CA ALA A 195 -16.20 3.94 -5.31
C ALA A 195 -15.44 5.20 -4.84
N SER A 196 -14.68 5.13 -3.75
CA SER A 196 -14.06 6.32 -3.12
C SER A 196 -12.71 6.04 -2.46
N PHE A 197 -11.84 7.05 -2.42
CA PHE A 197 -10.62 7.04 -1.62
C PHE A 197 -10.94 7.24 -0.14
N ARG A 198 -10.37 6.39 0.70
CA ARG A 198 -10.62 6.37 2.14
C ARG A 198 -9.34 6.18 2.92
N TRP A 199 -9.25 6.90 4.03
CA TRP A 199 -8.17 6.72 4.99
C TRP A 199 -8.27 5.35 5.66
N ASP A 200 -7.16 4.86 6.20
CA ASP A 200 -7.06 3.61 6.97
C ASP A 200 -7.94 3.58 8.23
N THR A 201 -8.49 4.72 8.64
CA THR A 201 -9.51 4.86 9.69
C THR A 201 -10.93 4.52 9.23
N GLY A 202 -11.29 4.74 7.97
CA GLY A 202 -12.68 4.57 7.50
C GLY A 202 -13.17 5.71 6.63
N GLU A 203 -12.76 6.90 7.01
CA GLU A 203 -13.30 8.17 6.56
C GLU A 203 -12.95 8.41 5.09
N PRO A 204 -13.91 8.96 4.30
CA PRO A 204 -13.58 9.46 2.97
C PRO A 204 -12.58 10.61 3.07
N SER A 205 -11.73 10.75 2.05
CA SER A 205 -10.84 11.90 2.00
C SER A 205 -11.60 13.17 1.62
N ALA A 206 -11.58 14.18 2.49
CA ALA A 206 -12.12 15.50 2.20
C ALA A 206 -11.12 16.42 1.48
N PHE A 207 -9.84 16.03 1.48
CA PHE A 207 -8.74 16.73 0.83
C PHE A 207 -8.00 15.78 -0.10
N THR A 208 -7.52 16.26 -1.25
CA THR A 208 -6.71 15.45 -2.16
C THR A 208 -5.57 16.27 -2.74
N SER A 209 -4.39 15.66 -2.83
CA SER A 209 -3.21 16.27 -3.46
C SER A 209 -2.64 15.40 -4.59
N PHE A 210 -3.51 14.72 -5.34
CA PHE A 210 -3.10 13.91 -6.50
C PHE A 210 -2.28 14.73 -7.50
N ALA A 211 -1.26 14.10 -8.07
CA ALA A 211 -0.45 14.68 -9.13
C ALA A 211 -1.29 14.91 -10.39
N PHE A 212 -0.79 15.72 -11.31
CA PHE A 212 -1.47 15.93 -12.58
C PHE A 212 -1.64 14.59 -13.33
N GLY A 213 -2.87 14.31 -13.75
CA GLY A 213 -3.22 13.05 -14.41
C GLY A 213 -3.54 11.90 -13.45
N GLN A 214 -3.39 12.09 -12.13
CA GLN A 214 -3.74 11.10 -11.12
C GLN A 214 -5.11 11.39 -10.48
N PRO A 215 -5.82 10.37 -9.97
CA PRO A 215 -5.49 8.94 -10.05
C PRO A 215 -5.74 8.38 -11.46
N ASP A 216 -4.75 7.71 -12.04
CA ASP A 216 -4.83 7.12 -13.38
C ASP A 216 -5.17 5.62 -13.36
N ASN A 217 -5.17 5.00 -12.17
CA ASN A 217 -5.53 3.60 -11.98
C ASN A 217 -4.89 2.70 -13.04
N GLN A 218 -3.55 2.75 -13.23
CA GLN A 218 -2.75 1.92 -14.18
C GLN A 218 -2.92 0.39 -14.01
N GLY A 219 -4.13 -0.07 -14.21
CA GLY A 219 -4.65 -1.42 -14.12
C GLY A 219 -5.10 -1.89 -12.73
N PHE A 220 -4.41 -1.58 -11.62
CA PHE A 220 -4.54 -2.35 -10.36
C PHE A 220 -4.20 -1.59 -9.06
N GLY A 221 -4.01 -0.26 -9.09
CA GLY A 221 -3.62 0.54 -7.94
C GLY A 221 -4.78 0.81 -6.98
N ASN A 222 -4.71 0.28 -5.75
CA ASN A 222 -5.69 0.59 -4.69
C ASN A 222 -5.05 1.35 -3.53
N CYS A 223 -3.75 1.66 -3.61
CA CYS A 223 -2.97 2.23 -2.52
C CYS A 223 -2.32 3.52 -3.00
N VAL A 224 -2.14 4.49 -2.11
CA VAL A 224 -1.67 5.82 -2.51
C VAL A 224 -0.29 6.10 -1.92
N GLU A 225 0.59 6.60 -2.76
CA GLU A 225 1.96 7.01 -2.41
C GLU A 225 2.16 8.51 -2.67
N MET A 226 3.05 9.15 -1.91
CA MET A 226 3.63 10.45 -2.25
C MET A 226 4.80 10.23 -3.19
N GLN A 227 4.72 10.80 -4.38
CA GLN A 227 5.71 10.57 -5.43
C GLN A 227 6.78 11.66 -5.44
N ALA A 228 8.02 11.31 -5.11
CA ALA A 228 9.13 12.27 -5.05
C ALA A 228 9.32 13.05 -6.37
N ALA A 229 9.25 12.34 -7.50
CA ALA A 229 9.38 12.92 -8.83
C ALA A 229 8.25 13.91 -9.20
N ALA A 230 7.14 13.89 -8.47
CA ALA A 230 5.99 14.78 -8.65
C ALA A 230 5.85 15.76 -7.47
N ALA A 231 6.96 16.22 -6.91
CA ALA A 231 6.98 17.13 -5.76
C ALA A 231 6.17 16.62 -4.55
N PHE A 232 6.15 15.30 -4.36
CA PHE A 232 5.39 14.59 -3.33
C PHE A 232 3.87 14.70 -3.44
N ASN A 233 3.34 15.12 -4.59
CA ASN A 233 1.94 14.91 -4.92
C ASN A 233 1.61 13.42 -4.98
N TRP A 234 0.33 13.10 -4.83
CA TRP A 234 -0.12 11.73 -4.64
C TRP A 234 -0.26 10.99 -5.97
N ASN A 235 0.08 9.71 -5.94
CA ASN A 235 -0.07 8.79 -7.04
C ASN A 235 -0.78 7.53 -6.53
N ASP A 236 -1.72 6.98 -7.29
CA ASP A 236 -2.23 5.64 -6.99
C ASP A 236 -1.26 4.58 -7.55
N GLN A 237 -1.02 3.54 -6.75
CA GLN A 237 0.02 2.57 -7.02
C GLN A 237 -0.41 1.17 -6.58
N ARG A 238 0.14 0.16 -7.24
CA ARG A 238 0.01 -1.25 -6.88
C ARG A 238 0.50 -1.45 -5.45
N CYS A 239 -0.39 -1.90 -4.57
CA CYS A 239 -0.08 -2.11 -3.15
C CYS A 239 1.09 -3.08 -2.85
N LYS A 240 1.55 -3.84 -3.86
CA LYS A 240 2.68 -4.77 -3.76
C LYS A 240 4.04 -4.10 -4.04
N THR A 241 4.06 -2.87 -4.54
CA THR A 241 5.30 -2.11 -4.73
C THR A 241 5.96 -1.87 -3.38
N ARG A 242 7.29 -1.99 -3.31
CA ARG A 242 8.06 -1.77 -2.10
C ARG A 242 8.53 -0.32 -2.03
N ASN A 243 7.91 0.44 -1.14
CA ASN A 243 8.22 1.84 -0.91
C ASN A 243 8.52 2.08 0.57
N ARG A 244 9.20 3.18 0.86
CA ARG A 244 9.23 3.73 2.22
C ARG A 244 7.82 4.17 2.59
N TYR A 245 7.60 4.49 3.85
CA TYR A 245 6.27 4.81 4.34
C TYR A 245 6.31 5.80 5.50
N LEU A 246 5.23 6.56 5.63
CA LEU A 246 5.05 7.52 6.70
C LEU A 246 4.11 6.93 7.73
N CYS A 247 4.56 6.88 8.98
CA CYS A 247 3.70 6.58 10.11
C CYS A 247 3.25 7.88 10.79
N GLN A 248 1.99 7.92 11.23
CA GLN A 248 1.40 8.98 12.04
C GLN A 248 0.99 8.43 13.40
N PHE A 249 1.38 9.15 14.45
CA PHE A 249 0.99 8.93 15.81
C PHE A 249 0.10 10.08 16.26
N ALA A 250 -1.18 9.79 16.51
CA ALA A 250 -2.16 10.80 16.86
C ALA A 250 -1.93 11.35 18.28
N GLN A 251 -2.25 12.61 18.53
CA GLN A 251 -2.14 13.22 19.86
C GLN A 251 -2.96 12.47 20.92
N GLU A 252 -4.14 11.93 20.59
CA GLU A 252 -4.90 11.08 21.51
C GLU A 252 -4.16 9.78 21.87
N HIS A 253 -3.36 9.24 20.95
CA HIS A 253 -2.51 8.09 21.22
C HIS A 253 -1.35 8.51 22.13
N ILE A 254 -0.72 9.66 21.86
CA ILE A 254 0.40 10.19 22.64
C ILE A 254 0.00 10.58 24.08
N SER A 255 -1.15 11.22 24.27
CA SER A 255 -1.60 11.78 25.55
C SER A 255 -2.15 10.76 26.56
N ARG A 256 -2.58 9.57 26.10
CA ARG A 256 -2.98 8.49 27.01
C ARG A 256 -1.80 7.86 27.75
N TRP A 257 -0.58 8.03 27.25
CA TRP A 257 0.65 7.55 27.91
C TRP A 257 1.19 8.48 28.98
N GLN A 258 0.89 9.78 28.90
CA GLN A 258 1.29 10.76 29.91
C GLN A 258 0.53 10.59 31.23
N ARG A 259 -0.45 9.67 31.30
CA ARG A 259 -1.29 9.41 32.46
C ARG A 259 -0.90 8.16 33.26
N ASP A 260 0.03 7.34 32.77
CA ASP A 260 0.61 6.26 33.57
C ASP A 260 1.88 6.80 34.29
N PRO A 261 1.92 6.80 35.64
CA PRO A 261 3.07 7.24 36.43
C PRO A 261 4.27 6.28 36.35
#